data_AF-A0A0G4IX54-F1
#
_entry.id   AF-A0A0G4IX54-F1
#
_cell.length_a   1.000
_cell.length_b   1.000
_cell.length_c   1.000
_cell.angle_alpha   90.00
_cell.angle_beta   90.00
_cell.angle_gamma   90.00
#
_symmetry.space_group_name_H-M   'P 1'
#
loop_
_entity.id
_entity.type
_entity.pdbx_description
1 polymer ?
#
loop_
_entity_poly.entity_id
_entity_poly.type
_entity_poly.pdbx_seq_one_letter_code
_entity_poly.pdbx_strand_id
1 'polypeptide(L)'
;MSRTRHAECGMPRIIFSEVTSAVRFMLRRSTRIANQANHRANVPPPPPTVKKVTKQRQRASRARVYGPGVPVDVVFGAIAGPGAIVYENDDGTPYDAALCYVDMTSDKFYIIQIVNQGGKFYFFNRWGRTGTKGQNQVSGPFSAPDEAVSLFEKKFLDKTGHNWKEVCDRKGFAQIPGKYCLLASNPAAAVAASRQGGVQWQYEVTDNVDGKVNGWYNYDAEGNDVVEELHAALYGNQNLSAILTHRIVASGEYQYAIDLGNGTQRNTTTGKVRNIRRLASPSNHHP
;
A
#
# COMPACT_ATOMS: atom_id res chain seq x y z
N MET A 1 19.00 31.22 41.44
CA MET A 1 19.35 29.78 41.30
C MET A 1 18.12 28.93 41.56
N SER A 2 18.13 27.68 41.10
CA SER A 2 17.10 26.64 41.30
C SER A 2 15.71 26.90 40.68
N ARG A 3 15.43 26.18 39.59
CA ARG A 3 14.06 25.97 39.07
C ARG A 3 13.38 24.87 39.89
N THR A 4 12.11 25.08 40.22
CA THR A 4 11.19 24.01 40.60
C THR A 4 10.18 23.81 39.47
N ARG A 5 9.93 22.55 39.07
CA ARG A 5 8.59 22.02 38.74
C ARG A 5 8.65 20.50 38.56
N HIS A 6 7.65 19.84 39.16
CA HIS A 6 7.33 18.42 39.02
C HIS A 6 6.48 18.15 37.76
N ALA A 7 6.17 16.87 37.55
CA ALA A 7 5.19 16.32 36.60
C ALA A 7 5.64 16.35 35.12
N GLU A 8 5.32 15.36 34.28
CA GLU A 8 4.51 14.14 34.46
C GLU A 8 4.96 13.10 33.42
N CYS A 9 5.07 11.82 33.79
CA CYS A 9 5.38 10.75 32.83
C CYS A 9 4.12 9.94 32.56
N GLY A 10 3.41 10.27 31.48
CA GLY A 10 2.20 9.56 31.07
C GLY A 10 1.89 9.81 29.60
N MET A 11 2.06 8.78 28.76
CA MET A 11 1.75 8.79 27.34
C MET A 11 1.43 7.36 26.87
N PRO A 12 0.42 7.12 26.01
CA PRO A 12 -0.79 7.91 25.78
C PRO A 12 -2.08 7.09 26.05
N ARG A 13 -3.14 7.74 26.56
CA ARG A 13 -4.52 7.21 26.55
C ARG A 13 -5.13 7.40 25.15
N ILE A 14 -5.95 6.53 24.55
CA ILE A 14 -7.02 5.61 25.01
C ILE A 14 -8.30 6.35 25.48
N ILE A 15 -9.16 6.74 24.53
CA ILE A 15 -10.59 7.16 24.63
C ILE A 15 -11.17 7.02 23.19
N PHE A 16 -12.37 6.49 22.86
CA PHE A 16 -13.39 5.69 23.56
C PHE A 16 -14.30 5.00 22.49
N SER A 17 -14.75 3.75 22.68
CA SER A 17 -16.16 3.34 22.44
C SER A 17 -16.42 1.90 22.90
N GLU A 18 -17.38 1.72 23.80
CA GLU A 18 -18.04 0.43 23.99
C GLU A 18 -19.03 0.21 22.85
N VAL A 19 -19.10 -1.01 22.30
CA VAL A 19 -20.27 -1.47 21.54
C VAL A 19 -20.73 -2.79 22.14
N THR A 20 -21.90 -2.74 22.78
CA THR A 20 -22.51 -3.86 23.48
C THR A 20 -22.92 -4.96 22.49
N SER A 21 -22.66 -6.21 22.87
CA SER A 21 -22.92 -7.38 22.01
C SER A 21 -24.41 -7.73 21.90
N ALA A 22 -24.91 -7.88 20.67
CA ALA A 22 -26.08 -8.70 20.36
C ALA A 22 -26.23 -8.97 18.85
N VAL A 23 -26.03 -10.22 18.41
CA VAL A 23 -27.03 -11.03 17.67
C VAL A 23 -26.65 -12.51 17.82
N ARG A 24 -27.61 -13.31 18.32
CA ARG A 24 -27.62 -14.78 18.23
C ARG A 24 -28.51 -15.16 17.04
N PHE A 25 -28.11 -16.09 16.15
CA PHE A 25 -29.07 -17.08 15.64
C PHE A 25 -28.47 -18.34 14.96
N MET A 26 -29.04 -19.49 15.38
CA MET A 26 -29.18 -20.81 14.75
C MET A 26 -28.03 -21.54 14.00
N LEU A 27 -27.66 -22.68 14.61
CA LEU A 27 -27.27 -23.93 13.93
C LEU A 27 -28.50 -24.72 13.42
N ARG A 28 -28.32 -25.47 12.32
CA ARG A 28 -28.73 -26.89 12.05
C ARG A 28 -28.23 -27.27 10.64
N ARG A 29 -27.32 -28.25 10.45
CA ARG A 29 -27.55 -29.70 10.19
C ARG A 29 -28.56 -29.96 9.05
N SER A 30 -28.34 -30.86 8.05
CA SER A 30 -27.47 -32.05 8.00
C SER A 30 -27.27 -32.63 6.57
N THR A 31 -26.15 -33.36 6.34
CA THR A 31 -25.93 -34.63 5.55
C THR A 31 -26.92 -35.03 4.41
N ARG A 32 -26.54 -35.66 3.25
CA ARG A 32 -25.77 -36.93 3.10
C ARG A 32 -25.50 -37.37 1.61
N ILE A 33 -24.28 -37.85 1.32
CA ILE A 33 -23.81 -39.01 0.46
C ILE A 33 -24.46 -39.42 -0.90
N ALA A 34 -23.64 -39.56 -1.98
CA ALA A 34 -23.45 -40.74 -2.90
C ALA A 34 -22.51 -40.37 -4.10
N ASN A 35 -21.39 -41.06 -4.44
CA ASN A 35 -21.20 -42.33 -5.20
C ASN A 35 -21.83 -42.34 -6.62
N GLN A 36 -21.24 -42.86 -7.72
CA GLN A 36 -19.95 -43.55 -7.95
C GLN A 36 -19.53 -43.59 -9.46
N ALA A 37 -18.25 -43.94 -9.68
CA ALA A 37 -17.48 -44.23 -10.90
C ALA A 37 -18.11 -44.95 -12.13
N ASN A 38 -17.50 -44.70 -13.32
CA ASN A 38 -17.09 -45.66 -14.39
C ASN A 38 -16.81 -44.88 -15.72
N HIS A 39 -16.05 -45.32 -16.73
CA HIS A 39 -14.87 -46.18 -16.95
C HIS A 39 -14.70 -46.28 -18.49
N ARG A 40 -13.46 -46.40 -19.01
CA ARG A 40 -13.09 -46.58 -20.45
C ARG A 40 -13.32 -45.35 -21.37
N ALA A 41 -12.59 -45.17 -22.48
CA ALA A 41 -11.62 -46.05 -23.15
C ALA A 41 -10.30 -45.34 -23.50
N ASN A 42 -9.22 -46.11 -23.62
CA ASN A 42 -7.88 -45.64 -24.01
C ASN A 42 -7.65 -45.96 -25.49
N VAL A 43 -7.38 -44.94 -26.31
CA VAL A 43 -7.00 -45.09 -27.73
C VAL A 43 -5.85 -44.12 -28.03
N PRO A 44 -4.65 -44.59 -28.44
CA PRO A 44 -3.54 -43.71 -28.78
C PRO A 44 -3.77 -43.04 -30.16
N PRO A 45 -3.54 -41.72 -30.31
CA PRO A 45 -3.68 -41.03 -31.58
C PRO A 45 -2.51 -41.31 -32.54
N PRO A 46 -2.72 -41.25 -33.87
CA PRO A 46 -1.70 -41.52 -34.88
C PRO A 46 -0.62 -40.42 -34.96
N PRO A 47 0.58 -40.73 -35.51
CA PRO A 47 1.71 -39.80 -35.57
C PRO A 47 1.45 -38.57 -36.48
N PRO A 48 2.09 -37.41 -36.19
CA PRO A 48 1.71 -36.13 -36.77
C PRO A 48 2.18 -35.95 -38.22
N THR A 49 1.23 -35.56 -39.09
CA THR A 49 1.55 -35.06 -40.44
C THR A 49 2.09 -33.63 -40.39
N VAL A 50 3.24 -33.40 -41.02
CA VAL A 50 3.87 -32.07 -41.10
C VAL A 50 3.02 -31.14 -41.99
N LYS A 51 2.41 -30.13 -41.39
CA LYS A 51 1.76 -29.02 -42.11
C LYS A 51 2.59 -27.74 -41.98
N LYS A 52 2.82 -27.04 -43.09
CA LYS A 52 3.60 -25.80 -43.16
C LYS A 52 2.98 -24.72 -42.26
N VAL A 53 3.75 -24.18 -41.32
CA VAL A 53 3.32 -23.06 -40.46
C VAL A 53 3.55 -21.74 -41.20
N THR A 54 2.45 -21.11 -41.62
CA THR A 54 2.47 -19.72 -42.07
C THR A 54 2.77 -18.81 -40.87
N LYS A 55 3.82 -17.96 -40.95
CA LYS A 55 4.19 -17.02 -39.87
C LYS A 55 3.11 -15.94 -39.67
N GLN A 56 2.13 -16.23 -38.84
CA GLN A 56 1.27 -15.21 -38.25
C GLN A 56 2.11 -14.46 -37.20
N ARG A 57 2.31 -13.14 -37.38
CA ARG A 57 3.03 -12.30 -36.41
C ARG A 57 2.22 -12.24 -35.12
N GLN A 58 2.54 -13.10 -34.15
CA GLN A 58 2.12 -12.93 -32.77
C GLN A 58 2.68 -11.59 -32.28
N ARG A 59 1.81 -10.57 -32.13
CA ARG A 59 2.14 -9.39 -31.32
C ARG A 59 2.36 -9.91 -29.91
N ALA A 60 3.60 -9.84 -29.43
CA ALA A 60 3.91 -10.17 -28.05
C ALA A 60 3.02 -9.33 -27.12
N SER A 61 2.21 -10.01 -26.30
CA SER A 61 1.40 -9.35 -25.28
C SER A 61 2.33 -8.63 -24.31
N ARG A 62 2.38 -7.29 -24.40
CA ARG A 62 3.11 -6.45 -23.44
C ARG A 62 2.62 -6.80 -22.04
N ALA A 63 3.52 -7.29 -21.18
CA ALA A 63 3.22 -7.39 -19.75
C ALA A 63 2.78 -6.01 -19.24
N ARG A 64 1.63 -5.95 -18.59
CA ARG A 64 1.06 -4.73 -18.01
C ARG A 64 1.98 -4.30 -16.85
N VAL A 65 2.41 -3.03 -16.82
CA VAL A 65 3.23 -2.50 -15.71
C VAL A 65 2.35 -2.26 -14.48
N TYR A 66 1.09 -1.90 -14.72
CA TYR A 66 0.07 -1.68 -13.70
C TYR A 66 -1.14 -2.57 -13.99
N GLY A 67 -1.73 -3.21 -12.98
CA GLY A 67 -2.92 -4.05 -13.15
C GLY A 67 -4.22 -3.24 -13.30
N PRO A 68 -5.34 -3.86 -13.71
CA PRO A 68 -6.65 -3.23 -13.58
C PRO A 68 -6.98 -3.04 -12.10
N GLY A 69 -7.52 -1.88 -11.72
CA GLY A 69 -7.99 -1.64 -10.35
C GLY A 69 -6.96 -1.00 -9.41
N VAL A 70 -6.20 -0.01 -9.88
CA VAL A 70 -5.53 0.93 -8.96
C VAL A 70 -6.61 1.65 -8.14
N PRO A 71 -6.56 1.60 -6.80
CA PRO A 71 -7.57 2.27 -5.98
C PRO A 71 -7.38 3.79 -6.02
N VAL A 72 -8.51 4.51 -6.01
CA VAL A 72 -8.52 5.94 -5.69
C VAL A 72 -8.01 6.13 -4.25
N ASP A 73 -7.15 7.12 -4.04
CA ASP A 73 -6.62 7.46 -2.72
C ASP A 73 -7.75 7.67 -1.72
N VAL A 74 -7.61 7.10 -0.52
CA VAL A 74 -8.67 7.07 0.50
C VAL A 74 -9.19 8.46 0.90
N VAL A 75 -8.35 9.50 0.81
CA VAL A 75 -8.77 10.88 1.10
C VAL A 75 -9.61 11.45 -0.03
N PHE A 76 -9.26 11.21 -1.29
CA PHE A 76 -10.09 11.62 -2.42
C PHE A 76 -11.40 10.81 -2.49
N GLY A 77 -11.34 9.50 -2.23
CA GLY A 77 -12.53 8.65 -2.18
C GLY A 77 -13.57 9.11 -1.15
N ALA A 78 -13.12 9.65 0.00
CA ALA A 78 -13.99 10.25 1.00
C ALA A 78 -14.61 11.60 0.57
N ILE A 79 -13.96 12.35 -0.34
CA ILE A 79 -14.46 13.62 -0.89
C ILE A 79 -15.44 13.36 -2.04
N ALA A 80 -15.09 12.47 -2.96
CA ALA A 80 -15.86 12.16 -4.15
C ALA A 80 -17.06 11.26 -3.87
N GLY A 81 -16.93 10.31 -2.94
CA GLY A 81 -17.91 9.23 -2.76
C GLY A 81 -17.77 8.11 -3.80
N PRO A 82 -18.78 7.24 -3.92
CA PRO A 82 -18.71 6.06 -4.77
C PRO A 82 -18.69 6.39 -6.27
N GLY A 83 -18.10 5.50 -7.07
CA GLY A 83 -18.04 5.62 -8.54
C GLY A 83 -16.86 6.45 -9.07
N ALA A 84 -16.02 7.01 -8.21
CA ALA A 84 -14.72 7.55 -8.57
C ALA A 84 -13.75 6.43 -8.96
N ILE A 85 -13.04 6.58 -10.08
CA ILE A 85 -12.02 5.63 -10.58
C ILE A 85 -10.77 6.39 -11.01
N VAL A 86 -9.59 5.78 -10.86
CA VAL A 86 -8.35 6.33 -11.42
C VAL A 86 -8.47 6.36 -12.96
N TYR A 87 -8.06 7.48 -13.57
CA TYR A 87 -8.08 7.65 -15.01
C TYR A 87 -6.93 6.84 -15.65
N GLU A 88 -7.28 5.99 -16.63
CA GLU A 88 -6.34 5.34 -17.54
C GLU A 88 -6.39 6.04 -18.90
N ASN A 89 -5.25 6.14 -19.59
CA ASN A 89 -5.21 6.60 -20.98
C ASN A 89 -5.61 5.50 -21.98
N ASP A 90 -5.59 5.82 -23.28
CA ASP A 90 -5.95 4.89 -24.36
C ASP A 90 -5.11 3.60 -24.43
N ASP A 91 -3.91 3.57 -23.82
CA ASP A 91 -3.06 2.37 -23.76
C ASP A 91 -3.23 1.54 -22.47
N GLY A 92 -4.08 2.00 -21.54
CA GLY A 92 -4.35 1.33 -20.26
C GLY A 92 -3.33 1.63 -19.15
N THR A 93 -2.52 2.68 -19.31
CA THR A 93 -1.64 3.21 -18.27
C THR A 93 -2.44 4.14 -17.33
N PRO A 94 -2.55 3.80 -16.03
CA PRO A 94 -3.20 4.66 -15.05
C PRO A 94 -2.35 5.89 -14.76
N TYR A 95 -2.99 7.05 -14.63
CA TYR A 95 -2.38 8.26 -14.09
C TYR A 95 -2.43 8.22 -12.56
N ASP A 96 -1.61 7.34 -11.98
CA ASP A 96 -1.34 7.19 -10.56
C ASP A 96 0.18 7.08 -10.36
N ALA A 97 0.73 7.85 -9.42
CA ALA A 97 2.11 7.70 -8.99
C ALA A 97 2.23 7.93 -7.48
N ALA A 98 2.74 6.92 -6.78
CA ALA A 98 3.20 7.02 -5.41
C ALA A 98 4.71 7.26 -5.40
N LEU A 99 5.12 8.37 -4.78
CA LEU A 99 6.51 8.80 -4.73
C LEU A 99 7.01 8.83 -3.27
N CYS A 100 8.25 8.40 -3.06
CA CYS A 100 8.91 8.48 -1.76
C CYS A 100 10.18 9.35 -1.83
N TYR A 101 10.47 10.06 -0.73
CA TYR A 101 11.74 10.73 -0.52
C TYR A 101 12.24 10.38 0.87
N VAL A 102 13.40 9.74 0.95
CA VAL A 102 14.02 9.29 2.21
C VAL A 102 15.47 9.79 2.24
N ASP A 103 15.81 10.58 3.24
CA ASP A 103 17.17 10.94 3.64
C ASP A 103 17.36 10.75 5.16
N MET A 104 18.55 11.07 5.67
CA MET A 104 18.93 10.89 7.09
C MET A 104 18.00 11.61 8.11
N THR A 105 17.20 12.58 7.68
CA THR A 105 16.36 13.46 8.52
C THR A 105 14.92 13.59 8.01
N SER A 106 14.64 13.06 6.82
CA SER A 106 13.42 13.34 6.09
C SER A 106 12.92 12.13 5.33
N ASP A 107 11.89 11.50 5.89
CA ASP A 107 11.02 10.56 5.19
C ASP A 107 9.69 11.26 4.84
N LYS A 108 9.35 11.28 3.55
CA LYS A 108 8.19 11.96 2.98
C LYS A 108 7.58 11.12 1.86
N PHE A 109 6.26 11.23 1.72
CA PHE A 109 5.53 10.70 0.58
C PHE A 109 4.90 11.82 -0.26
N TYR A 110 4.69 11.56 -1.55
CA TYR A 110 3.91 12.39 -2.45
C TYR A 110 3.13 11.48 -3.40
N ILE A 111 1.80 11.53 -3.33
CA ILE A 111 0.89 10.78 -4.20
C ILE A 111 0.27 11.77 -5.18
N ILE A 112 0.21 11.40 -6.46
CA ILE A 112 -0.54 12.10 -7.49
C ILE A 112 -1.47 11.12 -8.20
N GLN A 113 -2.71 11.53 -8.44
CA GLN A 113 -3.70 10.76 -9.20
C GLN A 113 -4.51 11.68 -10.10
N ILE A 114 -4.92 11.17 -11.27
CA ILE A 114 -6.07 11.71 -11.99
C ILE A 114 -7.26 10.79 -11.70
N VAL A 115 -8.38 11.37 -11.32
CA VAL A 115 -9.61 10.63 -10.98
C VAL A 115 -10.73 11.05 -11.92
N ASN A 116 -11.41 10.08 -12.51
CA ASN A 116 -12.65 10.28 -13.26
C ASN A 116 -13.84 9.91 -12.35
N GLN A 117 -14.79 10.84 -12.21
CA GLN A 117 -16.06 10.60 -11.55
C GLN A 117 -17.18 11.07 -12.47
N GLY A 118 -17.94 10.14 -13.05
CA GLY A 118 -19.10 10.45 -13.89
C GLY A 118 -18.79 11.33 -15.12
N GLY A 119 -17.58 11.23 -15.68
CA GLY A 119 -17.14 12.07 -16.80
C GLY A 119 -16.62 13.45 -16.38
N LYS A 120 -16.39 13.69 -15.08
CA LYS A 120 -15.63 14.83 -14.55
C LYS A 120 -14.25 14.35 -14.12
N PHE A 121 -13.23 15.08 -14.53
CA PHE A 121 -11.84 14.75 -14.24
C PHE A 121 -11.31 15.65 -13.12
N TYR A 122 -10.51 15.07 -12.23
CA TYR A 122 -9.89 15.77 -11.11
C TYR A 122 -8.42 15.42 -11.07
N PHE A 123 -7.57 16.42 -10.88
CA PHE A 123 -6.18 16.19 -10.49
C PHE A 123 -6.11 16.24 -8.96
N PHE A 124 -5.71 15.14 -8.35
CA PHE A 124 -5.53 15.00 -6.91
C PHE A 124 -4.05 14.84 -6.56
N ASN A 125 -3.65 15.47 -5.46
CA ASN A 125 -2.33 15.26 -4.89
C ASN A 125 -2.38 15.27 -3.36
N ARG A 126 -1.62 14.36 -2.72
CA ARG A 126 -1.51 14.21 -1.26
C ARG A 126 -0.06 14.02 -0.86
N TRP A 127 0.41 14.75 0.15
CA TRP A 127 1.81 14.75 0.56
C TRP A 127 1.99 14.96 2.05
N GLY A 128 3.06 14.41 2.62
CA GLY A 128 3.31 14.56 4.04
C GLY A 128 4.58 13.87 4.51
N ARG A 129 4.76 13.86 5.84
CA ARG A 129 5.69 12.93 6.48
C ARG A 129 5.08 11.54 6.46
N THR A 130 5.90 10.53 6.22
CA THR A 130 5.47 9.13 6.25
C THR A 130 4.87 8.77 7.62
N GLY A 131 3.76 8.04 7.63
CA GLY A 131 2.94 7.79 8.83
C GLY A 131 1.89 8.86 9.15
N THR A 132 1.81 9.96 8.39
CA THR A 132 0.77 10.98 8.56
C THR A 132 -0.27 10.94 7.44
N LYS A 133 -1.49 11.41 7.72
CA LYS A 133 -2.54 11.61 6.69
C LYS A 133 -2.08 12.60 5.60
N GLY A 134 -1.21 13.54 5.97
CA GLY A 134 -0.62 14.55 5.08
C GLY A 134 -1.56 15.73 4.81
N GLN A 135 -1.10 16.62 3.94
CA GLN A 135 -1.90 17.65 3.28
C GLN A 135 -2.35 17.12 1.91
N ASN A 136 -3.42 17.69 1.37
CA ASN A 136 -3.90 17.36 0.03
C ASN A 136 -4.41 18.60 -0.70
N GLN A 137 -4.50 18.50 -2.03
CA GLN A 137 -5.15 19.48 -2.88
C GLN A 137 -5.86 18.75 -4.04
N VAL A 138 -7.03 19.29 -4.39
CA VAL A 138 -7.83 18.89 -5.55
C VAL A 138 -7.83 20.05 -6.55
N SER A 139 -7.77 19.73 -7.84
CA SER A 139 -8.03 20.67 -8.94
C SER A 139 -9.04 20.05 -9.90
N GLY A 140 -9.99 20.86 -10.37
CA GLY A 140 -11.17 20.41 -11.12
C GLY A 140 -12.49 20.80 -10.40
N PRO A 141 -13.65 20.29 -10.85
CA PRO A 141 -13.82 19.35 -11.96
C PRO A 141 -13.47 19.94 -13.33
N PHE A 142 -12.71 19.20 -14.12
CA PHE A 142 -12.49 19.47 -15.55
C PHE A 142 -13.49 18.68 -16.40
N SER A 143 -13.83 19.22 -17.57
CA SER A 143 -14.72 18.56 -18.55
C SER A 143 -14.00 17.53 -19.44
N ALA A 144 -12.67 17.61 -19.52
CA ALA A 144 -11.80 16.74 -20.31
C ALA A 144 -10.55 16.38 -19.49
N PRO A 145 -9.84 15.27 -19.79
CA PRO A 145 -8.67 14.85 -19.04
C PRO A 145 -7.44 15.74 -19.28
N ASP A 146 -7.34 16.44 -20.41
CA ASP A 146 -6.14 17.15 -20.88
C ASP A 146 -5.55 18.14 -19.87
N GLU A 147 -6.40 18.90 -19.17
CA GLU A 147 -5.98 19.83 -18.11
C GLU A 147 -5.41 19.08 -16.89
N ALA A 148 -6.07 18.00 -16.46
CA ALA A 148 -5.61 17.17 -15.36
C ALA A 148 -4.30 16.43 -15.71
N VAL A 149 -4.16 15.94 -16.95
CA VAL A 149 -2.93 15.34 -17.49
C VAL A 149 -1.79 16.37 -17.47
N SER A 150 -2.04 17.58 -17.96
CA SER A 150 -1.04 18.66 -17.96
C SER A 150 -0.57 19.01 -16.54
N LEU A 151 -1.47 19.05 -15.55
CA LEU A 151 -1.13 19.29 -14.15
C LEU A 151 -0.36 18.11 -13.52
N PHE A 152 -0.76 16.87 -13.82
CA PHE A 152 -0.09 15.65 -13.35
C PHE A 152 1.34 15.57 -13.88
N GLU A 153 1.54 15.70 -15.19
CA GLU A 153 2.87 15.58 -15.81
C GLU A 153 3.82 16.67 -15.34
N LYS A 154 3.32 17.91 -15.22
CA LYS A 154 4.07 19.03 -14.62
C LYS A 154 4.46 18.75 -13.16
N LYS A 155 3.58 18.13 -12.36
CA LYS A 155 3.86 17.80 -10.95
C LYS A 155 4.85 16.65 -10.84
N PHE A 156 4.70 15.61 -11.66
CA PHE A 156 5.62 14.48 -11.71
C PHE A 156 7.04 14.94 -12.08
N LEU A 157 7.18 15.79 -13.11
CA LEU A 157 8.45 16.38 -13.53
C LEU A 157 9.08 17.24 -12.43
N ASP A 158 8.30 18.11 -11.76
CA ASP A 158 8.74 18.90 -10.59
C ASP A 158 9.35 18.00 -9.49
N LYS A 159 8.66 16.90 -9.12
CA LYS A 159 9.06 16.04 -7.99
C LYS A 159 10.16 15.02 -8.32
N THR A 160 10.21 14.51 -9.54
CA THR A 160 11.13 13.42 -9.92
C THR A 160 12.29 13.87 -10.82
N GLY A 161 12.10 14.96 -11.59
CA GLY A 161 13.01 15.35 -12.66
C GLY A 161 12.82 14.60 -13.99
N HIS A 162 11.80 13.74 -14.10
CA HIS A 162 11.52 12.93 -15.30
C HIS A 162 10.17 13.27 -15.93
N ASN A 163 10.04 13.08 -17.25
CA ASN A 163 8.75 13.17 -17.94
C ASN A 163 7.94 11.87 -17.73
N TRP A 164 6.67 11.99 -17.37
CA TRP A 164 5.81 10.83 -17.07
C TRP A 164 5.74 9.81 -18.21
N LYS A 165 5.49 10.29 -19.43
CA LYS A 165 5.38 9.44 -20.65
C LYS A 165 6.66 8.64 -20.89
N GLU A 166 7.82 9.25 -20.73
CA GLU A 166 9.12 8.59 -20.95
C GLU A 166 9.41 7.47 -19.93
N VAL A 167 8.95 7.64 -18.68
CA VAL A 167 9.04 6.61 -17.64
C VAL A 167 8.09 5.44 -17.96
N CYS A 168 6.86 5.74 -18.38
CA CYS A 168 5.86 4.74 -18.78
C CYS A 168 6.28 3.95 -20.04
N ASP A 169 6.95 4.61 -20.99
CA ASP A 169 7.53 4.01 -22.21
C ASP A 169 8.77 3.13 -21.94
N ARG A 170 9.04 2.80 -20.67
CA ARG A 170 10.03 1.81 -20.22
C ARG A 170 11.49 2.19 -20.48
N LYS A 171 11.82 3.49 -20.53
CA LYS A 171 13.22 3.95 -20.39
C LYS A 171 13.81 3.65 -19.00
N GLY A 172 12.96 3.24 -18.05
CA GLY A 172 13.32 3.04 -16.65
C GLY A 172 13.23 4.33 -15.85
N PHE A 173 13.27 4.20 -14.53
CA PHE A 173 13.33 5.34 -13.61
C PHE A 173 14.70 5.38 -12.95
N ALA A 174 15.49 6.42 -13.25
CA ALA A 174 16.77 6.65 -12.60
C ALA A 174 16.59 7.63 -11.43
N GLN A 175 16.92 7.22 -10.20
CA GLN A 175 16.85 8.10 -9.04
C GLN A 175 17.82 9.29 -9.23
N ILE A 176 17.28 10.50 -9.15
CA ILE A 176 18.06 11.74 -9.13
C ILE A 176 18.29 12.15 -7.66
N PRO A 177 19.54 12.37 -7.21
CA PRO A 177 19.83 12.86 -5.86
C PRO A 177 19.04 14.14 -5.53
N GLY A 178 18.42 14.20 -4.36
CA GLY A 178 17.59 15.34 -3.95
C GLY A 178 16.19 15.40 -4.57
N LYS A 179 15.79 14.43 -5.41
CA LYS A 179 14.42 14.28 -5.96
C LYS A 179 13.70 13.07 -5.35
N TYR A 180 12.39 13.03 -5.53
CA TYR A 180 11.57 11.88 -5.13
C TYR A 180 11.83 10.69 -6.07
N CYS A 181 11.76 9.48 -5.50
CA CYS A 181 11.75 8.23 -6.24
C CYS A 181 10.32 7.80 -6.55
N LEU A 182 10.11 7.20 -7.73
CA LEU A 182 8.85 6.54 -8.08
C LEU A 182 8.83 5.12 -7.49
N LEU A 183 7.73 4.75 -6.84
CA LEU A 183 7.42 3.36 -6.50
C LEU A 183 6.75 2.67 -7.70
N ALA A 184 7.09 1.40 -7.93
CA ALA A 184 6.55 0.57 -9.01
C ALA A 184 5.02 0.36 -8.97
N SER A 185 4.40 0.58 -7.80
CA SER A 185 2.95 0.64 -7.62
C SER A 185 2.61 1.42 -6.35
N ASN A 186 1.39 1.93 -6.28
CA ASN A 186 0.87 2.60 -5.09
C ASN A 186 0.55 1.57 -3.98
N PRO A 187 1.21 1.63 -2.80
CA PRO A 187 1.01 0.66 -1.72
C PRO A 187 -0.42 0.59 -1.17
N ALA A 188 -1.25 1.61 -1.39
CA ALA A 188 -2.64 1.65 -0.92
C ALA A 188 -3.47 0.42 -1.35
N ALA A 189 -3.18 -0.16 -2.53
CA ALA A 189 -3.80 -1.40 -2.98
C ALA A 189 -3.45 -2.61 -2.09
N ALA A 190 -2.18 -2.70 -1.68
CA ALA A 190 -1.71 -3.77 -0.79
C ALA A 190 -2.32 -3.61 0.62
N VAL A 191 -2.43 -2.38 1.13
CA VAL A 191 -3.09 -2.09 2.42
C VAL A 191 -4.59 -2.44 2.37
N ALA A 192 -5.29 -2.10 1.28
CA ALA A 192 -6.69 -2.48 1.10
C ALA A 192 -6.89 -4.01 1.09
N ALA A 193 -5.99 -4.74 0.42
CA ALA A 193 -6.00 -6.20 0.39
C ALA A 193 -5.59 -6.82 1.74
N SER A 194 -4.65 -6.21 2.48
CA SER A 194 -4.13 -6.72 3.75
C SER A 194 -5.21 -6.71 4.84
N ARG A 195 -6.06 -5.66 4.87
CA ARG A 195 -7.24 -5.55 5.73
C ARG A 195 -8.25 -6.67 5.49
N GLN A 196 -8.50 -7.04 4.22
CA GLN A 196 -9.37 -8.16 3.86
C GLN A 196 -8.71 -9.51 4.18
N GLY A 197 -7.40 -9.60 3.99
CA GLY A 197 -6.58 -10.78 4.26
C GLY A 197 -6.15 -10.95 5.72
N GLY A 198 -6.68 -10.19 6.67
CA GLY A 198 -6.39 -10.35 8.10
C GLY A 198 -4.90 -10.19 8.47
N VAL A 199 -4.15 -9.37 7.73
CA VAL A 199 -2.73 -9.11 8.02
C VAL A 199 -2.62 -8.22 9.26
N GLN A 200 -1.82 -8.68 10.22
CA GLN A 200 -1.62 -7.98 11.49
C GLN A 200 -0.12 -7.81 11.79
N TRP A 201 0.30 -6.58 11.96
CA TRP A 201 1.59 -6.23 12.53
C TRP A 201 1.53 -6.28 14.05
N GLN A 202 2.63 -6.70 14.68
CA GLN A 202 2.79 -6.71 16.12
C GLN A 202 4.14 -6.12 16.54
N TYR A 203 4.21 -5.54 17.73
CA TYR A 203 5.43 -5.12 18.40
C TYR A 203 5.62 -5.87 19.72
N GLU A 204 6.87 -6.11 20.10
CA GLU A 204 7.21 -6.77 21.36
C GLU A 204 7.37 -5.77 22.52
N VAL A 205 6.87 -6.15 23.69
CA VAL A 205 7.06 -5.45 24.97
C VAL A 205 7.81 -6.39 25.91
N THR A 206 8.90 -5.92 26.50
CA THR A 206 9.79 -6.71 27.37
C THR A 206 10.13 -6.00 28.70
N ASP A 207 9.62 -4.77 28.88
CA ASP A 207 10.04 -3.80 29.89
C ASP A 207 8.94 -3.42 30.89
N ASN A 208 7.83 -4.18 30.91
CA ASN A 208 6.63 -3.93 31.73
C ASN A 208 6.05 -2.49 31.66
N VAL A 209 6.27 -1.80 30.53
CA VAL A 209 5.81 -0.42 30.32
C VAL A 209 4.29 -0.31 30.50
N ASP A 210 3.84 0.75 31.19
CA ASP A 210 2.42 1.00 31.48
C ASP A 210 1.69 -0.15 32.19
N GLY A 211 2.43 -1.04 32.87
CA GLY A 211 1.89 -2.26 33.50
C GLY A 211 1.53 -3.37 32.51
N LYS A 212 1.92 -3.26 31.24
CA LYS A 212 1.77 -4.33 30.25
C LYS A 212 2.63 -5.53 30.63
N VAL A 213 2.10 -6.73 30.52
CA VAL A 213 2.90 -7.95 30.64
C VAL A 213 3.84 -8.09 29.45
N ASN A 214 4.97 -8.76 29.63
CA ASN A 214 5.89 -9.04 28.52
C ASN A 214 5.21 -9.92 27.46
N GLY A 215 5.33 -9.56 26.18
CA GLY A 215 4.68 -10.25 25.08
C GLY A 215 4.52 -9.42 23.81
N TRP A 216 3.80 -9.98 22.85
CA TRP A 216 3.52 -9.36 21.55
C TRP A 216 2.17 -8.66 21.55
N TYR A 217 2.15 -7.40 21.13
CA TYR A 217 0.98 -6.54 21.06
C TYR A 217 0.69 -6.15 19.62
N ASN A 218 -0.58 -6.21 19.22
CA ASN A 218 -1.02 -5.71 17.92
C ASN A 218 -0.77 -4.20 17.81
N TYR A 219 -0.38 -3.75 16.62
CA TYR A 219 -0.61 -2.36 16.24
C TYR A 219 -2.12 -2.09 16.16
N ASP A 220 -2.52 -0.85 16.43
CA ASP A 220 -3.86 -0.39 16.06
C ASP A 220 -4.03 -0.32 14.53
N ALA A 221 -5.23 0.02 14.07
CA ALA A 221 -5.53 0.02 12.64
C ALA A 221 -4.64 0.99 11.84
N GLU A 222 -4.46 2.23 12.33
CA GLU A 222 -3.63 3.23 11.63
C GLU A 222 -2.15 2.80 11.59
N GLY A 223 -1.59 2.31 12.70
CA GLY A 223 -0.23 1.80 12.75
C GLY A 223 -0.01 0.54 11.93
N ASN A 224 -0.99 -0.36 11.87
CA ASN A 224 -0.96 -1.57 11.05
C ASN A 224 -0.93 -1.22 9.56
N ASP A 225 -1.81 -0.32 9.12
CA ASP A 225 -1.87 0.16 7.73
C ASP A 225 -0.55 0.84 7.32
N VAL A 226 0.00 1.68 8.21
CA VAL A 226 1.26 2.39 7.95
C VAL A 226 2.42 1.41 7.76
N VAL A 227 2.65 0.46 8.69
CA VAL A 227 3.78 -0.47 8.56
C VAL A 227 3.59 -1.41 7.37
N GLU A 228 2.34 -1.78 7.04
CA GLU A 228 2.03 -2.54 5.83
C GLU A 228 2.31 -1.75 4.54
N GLU A 229 2.02 -0.44 4.50
CA GLU A 229 2.39 0.43 3.37
C GLU A 229 3.91 0.46 3.16
N LEU A 230 4.71 0.55 4.23
CA LEU A 230 6.18 0.50 4.13
C LEU A 230 6.68 -0.85 3.62
N HIS A 231 6.11 -1.94 4.15
CA HIS A 231 6.46 -3.29 3.75
C HIS A 231 6.07 -3.58 2.29
N ALA A 232 4.87 -3.17 1.86
CA ALA A 232 4.44 -3.31 0.47
C ALA A 232 5.31 -2.46 -0.48
N ALA A 233 5.68 -1.24 -0.09
CA ALA A 233 6.62 -0.41 -0.83
C ALA A 233 7.98 -1.09 -0.98
N LEU A 234 8.58 -1.59 0.11
CA LEU A 234 9.85 -2.33 0.06
C LEU A 234 9.74 -3.60 -0.78
N TYR A 235 8.72 -4.42 -0.54
CA TYR A 235 8.51 -5.70 -1.22
C TYR A 235 8.42 -5.53 -2.74
N GLY A 236 7.61 -4.56 -3.21
CA GLY A 236 7.44 -4.25 -4.63
C GLY A 236 8.60 -3.49 -5.27
N ASN A 237 9.58 -3.01 -4.51
CA ASN A 237 10.68 -2.16 -4.99
C ASN A 237 12.04 -2.60 -4.42
N GLN A 238 12.43 -3.86 -4.66
CA GLN A 238 13.72 -4.41 -4.20
C GLN A 238 14.94 -3.59 -4.69
N ASN A 239 14.83 -2.97 -5.87
CA ASN A 239 15.82 -2.05 -6.42
C ASN A 239 15.98 -0.73 -5.62
N LEU A 240 15.02 -0.42 -4.74
CA LEU A 240 15.05 0.72 -3.82
C LEU A 240 15.28 0.29 -2.36
N SER A 241 15.63 -0.98 -2.09
CA SER A 241 15.86 -1.49 -0.73
C SER A 241 16.82 -0.64 0.10
N ALA A 242 17.88 -0.10 -0.50
CA ALA A 242 18.82 0.82 0.16
C ALA A 242 18.16 2.07 0.81
N ILE A 243 17.03 2.54 0.27
CA ILE A 243 16.27 3.67 0.82
C ILE A 243 14.94 3.26 1.49
N LEU A 244 14.40 2.08 1.19
CA LEU A 244 13.11 1.62 1.71
C LEU A 244 13.20 0.71 2.95
N THR A 245 14.36 0.10 3.23
CA THR A 245 14.55 -0.75 4.42
C THR A 245 14.50 0.05 5.72
N HIS A 246 15.04 1.27 5.73
CA HIS A 246 15.09 2.16 6.89
C HIS A 246 14.17 3.36 6.67
N ARG A 247 13.13 3.49 7.49
CA ARG A 247 12.08 4.50 7.34
C ARG A 247 11.93 5.34 8.60
N ILE A 248 11.58 6.62 8.47
CA ILE A 248 11.22 7.48 9.61
C ILE A 248 9.71 7.73 9.57
N VAL A 249 9.00 7.26 10.58
CA VAL A 249 7.54 7.25 10.63
C VAL A 249 7.07 8.16 11.75
N ALA A 250 6.25 9.16 11.42
CA ALA A 250 5.56 9.96 12.42
C ALA A 250 4.30 9.22 12.92
N SER A 251 4.02 9.33 14.22
CA SER A 251 2.89 8.69 14.88
C SER A 251 2.45 9.55 16.06
N GLY A 252 1.46 10.42 15.85
CA GLY A 252 1.08 11.45 16.82
C GLY A 252 2.24 12.41 17.09
N GLU A 253 2.60 12.61 18.36
CA GLU A 253 3.75 13.42 18.78
C GLU A 253 5.10 12.71 18.62
N TYR A 254 5.09 11.41 18.29
CA TYR A 254 6.29 10.58 18.20
C TYR A 254 6.82 10.42 16.78
N GLN A 255 8.10 10.06 16.70
CA GLN A 255 8.71 9.51 15.50
C GLN A 255 9.41 8.18 15.82
N TYR A 256 9.36 7.27 14.87
CA TYR A 256 9.95 5.94 14.95
C TYR A 256 10.86 5.71 13.74
N ALA A 257 12.09 5.29 13.99
CA ALA A 257 12.93 4.70 12.97
C ALA A 257 12.53 3.22 12.84
N ILE A 258 11.94 2.85 11.71
CA ILE A 258 11.55 1.48 11.38
C ILE A 258 12.65 0.87 10.52
N ASP A 259 13.11 -0.32 10.90
CA ASP A 259 14.01 -1.16 10.12
C ASP A 259 13.26 -2.44 9.75
N LEU A 260 12.84 -2.51 8.48
CA LEU A 260 12.10 -3.63 7.93
C LEU A 260 12.99 -4.85 7.66
N GLY A 261 14.32 -4.67 7.59
CA GLY A 261 15.27 -5.75 7.34
C GLY A 261 15.57 -6.54 8.61
N ASN A 262 15.78 -5.83 9.72
CA ASN A 262 15.98 -6.44 11.04
C ASN A 262 14.66 -6.67 11.81
N GLY A 263 13.53 -6.17 11.32
CA GLY A 263 12.25 -6.28 12.01
C GLY A 263 12.25 -5.53 13.34
N THR A 264 12.69 -4.27 13.35
CA THR A 264 12.68 -3.44 14.57
C THR A 264 12.04 -2.07 14.36
N GLN A 265 11.56 -1.48 15.46
CA GLN A 265 11.23 -0.06 15.55
C GLN A 265 12.01 0.58 16.70
N ARG A 266 12.52 1.79 16.50
CA ARG A 266 13.17 2.61 17.54
C ARG A 266 12.48 3.95 17.68
N ASN A 267 11.94 4.25 18.85
CA ASN A 267 11.43 5.58 19.17
C ASN A 267 12.60 6.58 19.13
N THR A 268 12.53 7.61 18.29
CA THR A 268 13.69 8.48 18.00
C THR A 268 14.04 9.43 19.15
N THR A 269 13.10 9.71 20.05
CA THR A 269 13.29 10.59 21.20
C THR A 269 13.90 9.85 22.39
N THR A 270 13.41 8.65 22.69
CA THR A 270 13.83 7.86 23.87
C THR A 270 14.90 6.83 23.58
N GLY A 271 15.19 6.54 22.31
CA GLY A 271 16.10 5.48 21.90
C GLY A 271 15.57 4.05 22.11
N LYS A 272 14.39 3.87 22.72
CA LYS A 272 13.81 2.55 23.01
C LYS A 272 13.53 1.78 21.72
N VAL A 273 14.14 0.60 21.60
CA VAL A 273 13.96 -0.34 20.49
C VAL A 273 12.95 -1.42 20.88
N ARG A 274 12.12 -1.86 19.92
CA ARG A 274 11.24 -3.03 20.02
C ARG A 274 11.33 -3.85 18.75
N ASN A 275 11.26 -5.17 18.89
CA ASN A 275 11.07 -6.06 17.76
C ASN A 275 9.66 -5.86 17.18
N ILE A 276 9.52 -5.99 15.86
CA ILE A 276 8.25 -5.91 15.13
C ILE A 276 8.14 -7.11 14.19
N ARG A 277 6.91 -7.60 13.96
CA ARG A 277 6.67 -8.71 13.04
C ARG A 277 5.38 -8.55 12.28
N ARG A 278 5.38 -9.02 11.03
CA ARG A 278 4.19 -9.17 10.19
C ARG A 278 3.62 -10.56 10.38
N LEU A 279 2.36 -10.65 10.81
CA LEU A 279 1.58 -11.87 10.71
C LEU A 279 0.76 -11.80 9.43
N ALA A 280 1.05 -12.69 8.47
CA ALA A 280 0.07 -13.01 7.44
C ALA A 280 -1.13 -13.72 8.10
N SER A 281 -2.29 -13.72 7.44
CA SER A 281 -3.45 -14.48 7.94
C SER A 281 -3.05 -15.89 8.35
N PRO A 282 -3.60 -16.43 9.46
CA PRO A 282 -3.52 -17.86 9.70
C PRO A 282 -4.19 -18.53 8.50
N SER A 283 -3.39 -19.17 7.65
CA SER A 283 -3.90 -20.01 6.58
C SER A 283 -4.95 -20.95 7.16
N ASN A 284 -6.14 -20.98 6.56
CA ASN A 284 -7.18 -21.96 6.90
C ASN A 284 -6.69 -23.37 6.49
N HIS A 285 -5.79 -23.93 7.29
CA HIS A 285 -5.57 -25.36 7.38
C HIS A 285 -6.83 -25.95 8.00
N HIS A 286 -7.85 -26.16 7.16
CA HIS A 286 -8.87 -27.14 7.46
C HIS A 286 -8.19 -28.51 7.58
N PRO A 287 -8.34 -29.23 8.70
CA PRO A 287 -7.96 -30.64 8.80
C PRO A 287 -8.89 -31.53 7.97
#